data_AF-A0A0D6LSV5-F1
#
_entry.id   AF-A0A0D6LSV5-F1
#
_cell.length_a   1.000
_cell.length_b   1.000
_cell.length_c   1.000
_cell.angle_alpha   90.00
_cell.angle_beta   90.00
_cell.angle_gamma   90.00
#
_symmetry.space_group_name_H-M   'P 1'
#
loop_
_entity.id
_entity.type
_entity.pdbx_description
1 polymer ?
#
loop_
_entity_poly.entity_id
_entity_poly.type
_entity_poly.pdbx_seq_one_letter_code
_entity_poly.pdbx_strand_id
1 'polypeptide(L)'
;MNAIIARRFLFIDPKKKALGYLAFVAFLSLISSFITLDSSYYLVQKHSVFNQYGVKLGWMWTCFVVGPFIWFSSRAHHRDKDKSIIDIMRLVVATGIWYVSVWQFHRIMEWTSRCDLSLRYSRKQCRDEGGRWIPGFDISGHCFLMIYSMLVMAEEANAFREWNQVVHRDDDSGLLMREKQERRTKLAQYFIIAMLVLNIVWIKQLTISTLYYHIMVDKYLCTVQ
;
A
#
# COMPACT_ATOMS: atom_id res chain seq x y z
N MET A 1 -4.20 3.08 -22.81
CA MET A 1 -3.62 3.81 -21.66
C MET A 1 -2.20 4.22 -22.02
N ASN A 2 -1.95 5.52 -22.23
CA ASN A 2 -0.67 6.01 -22.78
C ASN A 2 0.47 5.75 -21.79
N ALA A 3 1.54 5.07 -22.23
CA ALA A 3 2.73 4.78 -21.41
C ALA A 3 3.38 6.05 -20.81
N ILE A 4 3.15 7.20 -21.44
CA ILE A 4 3.58 8.52 -20.97
C ILE A 4 2.87 8.93 -19.68
N ILE A 5 1.55 8.68 -19.58
CA ILE A 5 0.74 9.00 -18.41
C ILE A 5 1.14 8.09 -17.24
N ALA A 6 1.33 6.79 -17.52
CA ALA A 6 1.80 5.82 -16.53
C ALA A 6 3.15 6.24 -15.94
N ARG A 7 4.10 6.61 -16.80
CA ARG A 7 5.41 7.13 -16.38
C ARG A 7 5.27 8.38 -15.51
N ARG A 8 4.51 9.38 -15.97
CA ARG A 8 4.36 10.66 -15.23
C ARG A 8 3.73 10.48 -13.85
N PHE A 9 2.74 9.59 -13.73
CA PHE A 9 2.10 9.28 -12.45
C PHE A 9 3.02 8.49 -11.51
N LEU A 10 3.78 7.54 -12.05
CA LEU A 10 4.66 6.69 -11.25
C LEU A 10 5.90 7.44 -10.74
N PHE A 11 6.43 8.38 -11.53
CA PHE A 11 7.69 9.08 -11.27
C PHE A 11 7.62 10.35 -10.39
N ILE A 12 6.48 10.63 -9.78
CA ILE A 12 6.41 11.72 -8.79
C ILE A 12 7.23 11.30 -7.57
N ASP A 13 7.98 12.25 -7.00
CA ASP A 13 8.73 12.06 -5.75
C ASP A 13 7.86 11.31 -4.73
N PRO A 14 8.31 10.16 -4.22
CA PRO A 14 7.53 9.37 -3.27
C PRO A 14 7.18 10.15 -2.01
N LYS A 15 8.01 11.11 -1.60
CA LYS A 15 7.71 12.07 -0.51
C LYS A 15 6.49 12.95 -0.83
N LYS A 16 6.39 13.49 -2.04
CA LYS A 16 5.25 14.31 -2.49
C LYS A 16 4.00 13.44 -2.64
N LYS A 17 4.15 12.20 -3.12
CA LYS A 17 3.07 11.21 -3.17
C LYS A 17 2.54 10.87 -1.78
N ALA A 18 3.43 10.60 -0.83
CA ALA A 18 3.04 10.32 0.55
C ALA A 18 2.22 11.48 1.12
N LEU A 19 2.70 12.72 0.96
CA LEU A 19 1.96 13.91 1.38
C LEU A 19 0.60 14.03 0.67
N GLY A 20 0.56 13.75 -0.63
CA GLY A 20 -0.68 13.73 -1.41
C GLY A 20 -1.69 12.67 -0.94
N TYR A 21 -1.24 11.46 -0.64
CA TYR A 21 -2.09 10.40 -0.09
C TYR A 21 -2.57 10.74 1.32
N LEU A 22 -1.73 11.34 2.17
CA LEU A 22 -2.14 11.83 3.49
C LEU A 22 -3.20 12.94 3.38
N ALA A 23 -2.99 13.93 2.51
CA ALA A 23 -3.97 14.98 2.25
C ALA A 23 -5.28 14.41 1.69
N PHE A 24 -5.20 13.42 0.79
CA PHE A 24 -6.36 12.73 0.23
C PHE A 24 -7.15 11.98 1.32
N VAL A 25 -6.48 11.24 2.21
CA VAL A 25 -7.14 10.56 3.33
C VAL A 25 -7.76 11.56 4.30
N ALA A 26 -7.06 12.64 4.63
CA ALA A 26 -7.59 13.70 5.50
C ALA A 26 -8.85 14.33 4.89
N PHE A 27 -8.81 14.66 3.60
CA PHE A 27 -9.95 15.19 2.87
C PHE A 27 -11.14 14.22 2.83
N LEU A 28 -10.90 12.94 2.54
CA LEU A 28 -11.95 11.92 2.58
C LEU A 28 -12.53 11.73 3.99
N SER A 29 -11.70 11.86 5.03
CA SER A 29 -12.14 11.78 6.42
C SER A 29 -13.04 12.97 6.79
N LEU A 30 -12.73 14.18 6.30
CA LEU A 30 -13.60 15.35 6.44
C LEU A 30 -14.94 15.13 5.73
N ILE A 31 -14.91 14.67 4.47
CA ILE A 31 -16.14 14.38 3.70
C ILE A 31 -16.99 13.32 4.42
N SER A 32 -16.36 12.27 4.96
CA SER A 32 -17.01 11.22 5.75
C SER A 32 -17.77 11.78 6.95
N SER A 33 -17.29 12.87 7.57
CA SER A 33 -17.99 13.54 8.67
C SER A 33 -19.21 14.35 8.21
N PHE A 34 -19.20 14.88 6.98
CA PHE A 34 -20.32 15.67 6.44
C PHE A 34 -21.38 14.82 5.70
N ILE A 35 -21.03 13.63 5.23
CA ILE A 35 -21.91 12.77 4.43
C ILE A 35 -22.20 11.47 5.18
N THR A 36 -23.44 11.31 5.64
CA THR A 36 -23.96 10.01 6.09
C THR A 36 -24.30 9.16 4.86
N LEU A 37 -23.30 8.47 4.30
CA LEU A 37 -23.56 7.46 3.26
C LEU A 37 -24.47 6.38 3.85
N ASP A 38 -25.70 6.31 3.33
CA ASP A 38 -26.63 5.24 3.64
C ASP A 38 -26.05 3.91 3.14
N SER A 39 -26.24 2.87 3.94
CA SER A 39 -25.68 1.52 3.76
C SER A 39 -26.13 0.79 2.49
N SER A 40 -26.95 1.45 1.66
CA SER A 40 -27.61 0.93 0.46
C SER A 40 -26.87 1.21 -0.86
N TYR A 41 -25.70 1.89 -0.87
CA TYR A 41 -24.99 2.16 -2.13
C TYR A 41 -24.27 0.92 -2.71
N TYR A 42 -24.76 0.50 -3.88
CA TYR A 42 -24.41 -0.66 -4.72
C TYR A 42 -22.91 -0.85 -5.10
N LEU A 43 -22.03 0.11 -4.76
CA LEU A 43 -20.59 0.05 -5.04
C LEU A 43 -19.78 -0.68 -3.94
N VAL A 44 -20.47 -1.08 -2.86
CA VAL A 44 -19.93 -1.81 -1.70
C VAL A 44 -20.72 -3.11 -1.52
N GLN A 45 -20.67 -4.02 -2.48
CA GLN A 45 -21.04 -5.41 -2.17
C GLN A 45 -19.99 -5.98 -1.19
N LYS A 46 -20.35 -5.98 0.10
CA LYS A 46 -19.58 -6.50 1.26
C LYS A 46 -19.08 -7.94 1.09
N HIS A 47 -19.58 -8.66 0.08
CA HIS A 47 -19.34 -10.07 -0.23
C HIS A 47 -18.54 -10.30 -1.52
N SER A 48 -18.10 -9.26 -2.24
CA SER A 48 -17.15 -9.46 -3.33
C SER A 48 -15.84 -9.98 -2.75
N VAL A 49 -15.45 -11.19 -3.15
CA VAL A 49 -14.18 -11.87 -2.80
C VAL A 49 -12.99 -10.92 -2.93
N PHE A 50 -13.05 -9.98 -3.88
CA PHE A 50 -12.02 -8.97 -4.12
C PHE A 50 -11.81 -8.01 -2.94
N ASN A 51 -12.85 -7.66 -2.18
CA ASN A 51 -12.74 -6.76 -1.02
C ASN A 51 -12.20 -7.50 0.22
N GLN A 52 -12.63 -8.74 0.46
CA GLN A 52 -12.16 -9.54 1.60
C GLN A 52 -10.73 -10.07 1.42
N TYR A 53 -10.40 -10.58 0.23
CA TYR A 53 -9.08 -11.13 -0.07
C TYR A 53 -8.09 -10.05 -0.56
N GLY A 54 -8.56 -9.00 -1.23
CA GLY A 54 -7.70 -7.91 -1.69
C GLY A 54 -7.05 -7.15 -0.54
N VAL A 55 -7.78 -6.89 0.54
CA VAL A 55 -7.27 -6.12 1.68
C VAL A 55 -6.40 -6.98 2.61
N LYS A 56 -6.82 -8.22 2.91
CA LYS A 56 -6.06 -9.12 3.80
C LYS A 56 -4.77 -9.63 3.17
N LEU A 57 -4.73 -9.78 1.85
CA LEU A 57 -3.54 -10.22 1.10
C LEU A 57 -2.89 -9.07 0.30
N GLY A 58 -3.15 -7.80 0.67
CA GLY A 58 -2.69 -6.65 -0.11
C GLY A 58 -1.17 -6.62 -0.32
N TRP A 59 -0.43 -6.99 0.72
CA TRP A 59 1.03 -7.13 0.64
C TRP A 59 1.46 -8.26 -0.31
N MET A 60 0.75 -9.39 -0.31
CA MET A 60 1.03 -10.51 -1.22
C MET A 60 0.87 -10.08 -2.68
N TRP A 61 -0.21 -9.37 -3.02
CA TRP A 61 -0.43 -8.86 -4.38
C TRP A 61 0.66 -7.86 -4.80
N THR A 62 1.10 -7.02 -3.86
CA THR A 62 2.21 -6.08 -4.08
C THR A 62 3.51 -6.83 -4.36
N CYS A 63 3.84 -7.85 -3.55
CA CYS A 63 5.02 -8.69 -3.76
C CYS A 63 4.93 -9.50 -5.06
N PHE A 64 3.74 -9.97 -5.45
CA PHE A 64 3.55 -10.74 -6.68
C PHE A 64 3.77 -9.90 -7.94
N VAL A 65 3.49 -8.60 -7.91
CA VAL A 65 3.74 -7.72 -9.07
C VAL A 65 5.16 -7.13 -9.02
N VAL A 66 5.59 -6.66 -7.84
CA VAL A 66 6.88 -5.98 -7.66
C VAL A 66 8.05 -6.97 -7.63
N GLY A 67 7.89 -8.15 -7.02
CA GLY A 67 8.95 -9.15 -6.90
C GLY A 67 9.48 -9.64 -8.26
N PRO A 68 8.62 -10.13 -9.17
CA PRO A 68 9.04 -10.48 -10.52
C PRO A 68 9.60 -9.28 -11.28
N PHE A 69 9.02 -8.09 -11.13
CA PHE A 69 9.55 -6.87 -11.75
C PHE A 69 10.99 -6.59 -11.31
N ILE A 70 11.28 -6.63 -10.01
CA ILE A 70 12.63 -6.47 -9.45
C ILE A 70 13.56 -7.57 -9.97
N TRP A 71 13.14 -8.83 -9.94
CA TRP A 71 13.95 -9.96 -10.41
C TRP A 71 14.34 -9.82 -11.88
N PHE A 72 13.38 -9.51 -12.76
CA PHE A 72 13.62 -9.33 -14.18
C PHE A 72 14.39 -8.05 -14.49
N SER A 73 14.09 -6.95 -13.79
CA SER A 73 14.81 -5.68 -13.89
C SER A 73 16.28 -5.87 -13.51
N SER A 74 16.54 -6.51 -12.39
CA SER A 74 17.87 -6.65 -11.83
C SER A 74 18.77 -7.54 -12.70
N ARG A 75 18.22 -8.64 -13.22
CA ARG A 75 18.91 -9.52 -14.19
C ARG A 75 19.10 -8.86 -15.56
N ALA A 76 18.31 -7.85 -15.89
CA ALA A 76 18.48 -7.04 -17.09
C ALA A 76 19.50 -5.91 -16.90
N HIS A 77 19.63 -5.36 -15.69
CA HIS A 77 20.43 -4.18 -15.38
C HIS A 77 21.90 -4.51 -15.06
N HIS A 78 22.17 -5.63 -14.39
CA HIS A 78 23.51 -5.92 -13.89
C HIS A 78 24.06 -7.24 -14.46
N ARG A 79 25.27 -7.14 -15.05
CA ARG A 79 26.09 -8.31 -15.39
C ARG A 79 26.68 -8.95 -14.12
N ASP A 80 26.82 -8.17 -13.06
CA ASP A 80 27.29 -8.57 -11.73
C ASP A 80 26.14 -9.00 -10.82
N LYS A 81 26.30 -10.16 -10.17
CA LYS A 81 25.29 -10.79 -9.32
C LYS A 81 25.00 -10.01 -8.03
N ASP A 82 25.97 -9.24 -7.55
CA ASP A 82 25.93 -8.61 -6.22
C ASP A 82 24.89 -7.50 -6.12
N LYS A 83 24.70 -6.73 -7.20
CA LYS A 83 23.68 -5.67 -7.23
C LYS A 83 22.25 -6.23 -7.26
N SER A 84 22.08 -7.44 -7.78
CA SER A 84 20.78 -8.11 -7.77
C SER A 84 20.32 -8.57 -6.41
N ILE A 85 21.28 -8.93 -5.55
CA ILE A 85 21.01 -9.24 -4.16
C ILE A 85 20.52 -7.98 -3.44
N ILE A 86 21.12 -6.82 -3.70
CA ILE A 86 20.73 -5.54 -3.08
C ILE A 86 19.27 -5.20 -3.41
N ASP A 87 18.85 -5.33 -4.66
CA ASP A 87 17.46 -5.03 -5.07
C ASP A 87 16.42 -5.93 -4.37
N ILE A 88 16.71 -7.23 -4.24
CA ILE A 88 15.83 -8.17 -3.52
C ILE A 88 15.82 -7.86 -2.02
N MET A 89 16.98 -7.51 -1.45
CA MET A 89 17.06 -7.14 -0.03
C MET A 89 16.21 -5.91 0.29
N ARG A 90 16.04 -4.96 -0.63
CA ARG A 90 15.14 -3.80 -0.43
C ARG A 90 13.69 -4.24 -0.22
N LEU A 91 13.21 -5.22 -0.97
CA LEU A 91 11.85 -5.78 -0.81
C LEU A 91 11.69 -6.53 0.54
N VAL A 92 12.75 -7.21 0.98
CA VAL A 92 12.79 -7.87 2.31
C VAL A 92 12.72 -6.83 3.42
N VAL A 93 13.53 -5.76 3.35
CA VAL A 93 13.52 -4.65 4.30
C VAL A 93 12.14 -3.99 4.32
N ALA A 94 11.52 -3.77 3.17
CA ALA A 94 10.17 -3.22 3.08
C ALA A 94 9.14 -4.11 3.79
N THR A 95 9.24 -5.44 3.62
CA THR A 95 8.38 -6.41 4.33
C THR A 95 8.58 -6.32 5.84
N GLY A 96 9.83 -6.18 6.30
CA GLY A 96 10.15 -6.00 7.71
C GLY A 96 9.55 -4.72 8.31
N ILE A 97 9.68 -3.59 7.60
CA ILE A 97 9.13 -2.29 8.03
C ILE A 97 7.60 -2.38 8.17
N TRP A 98 6.92 -3.00 7.20
CA TRP A 98 5.48 -3.20 7.27
C TRP A 98 5.08 -4.03 8.50
N TYR A 99 5.73 -5.18 8.72
CA TYR A 99 5.43 -6.06 9.85
C TYR A 99 5.63 -5.35 11.20
N VAL A 100 6.76 -4.66 11.35
CA VAL A 100 7.05 -3.89 12.57
C VAL A 100 6.02 -2.79 12.78
N SER A 101 5.62 -2.08 11.72
CA SER A 101 4.63 -1.00 11.82
C SER A 101 3.25 -1.51 12.28
N VAL A 102 2.76 -2.63 11.72
CA VAL A 102 1.49 -3.24 12.15
C VAL A 102 1.58 -3.73 13.59
N TRP A 103 2.71 -4.33 13.98
CA TRP A 103 2.95 -4.74 15.35
C TRP A 103 2.89 -3.54 16.31
N GLN A 104 3.50 -2.41 15.96
CA GLN A 104 3.43 -1.17 16.75
C GLN A 104 2.00 -0.64 16.87
N PHE A 105 1.20 -0.68 15.80
CA PHE A 105 -0.19 -0.23 15.86
C PHE A 105 -1.03 -1.07 16.83
N HIS A 106 -0.87 -2.40 16.83
CA HIS A 106 -1.53 -3.26 17.82
C HIS A 106 -1.07 -2.94 19.24
N ARG A 107 0.23 -2.70 19.44
CA ARG A 107 0.77 -2.29 20.75
C ARG A 107 0.17 -0.97 21.23
N ILE A 108 0.06 0.05 20.36
CA ILE A 108 -0.54 1.34 20.70
C ILE A 108 -2.02 1.17 21.07
N MET A 109 -2.76 0.35 20.32
CA MET A 109 -4.17 0.06 20.63
C MET A 109 -4.32 -0.59 22.01
N GLU A 110 -3.50 -1.61 22.32
CA GLU A 110 -3.52 -2.29 23.62
C GLU A 110 -3.19 -1.33 24.76
N TRP A 111 -2.18 -0.48 24.57
CA TRP A 111 -1.74 0.49 25.59
C TRP A 111 -2.74 1.62 25.84
N THR A 112 -3.47 2.05 24.81
CA THR A 112 -4.47 3.12 24.92
C THR A 112 -5.85 2.61 25.33
N SER A 113 -6.08 1.30 25.23
CA SER A 113 -7.32 0.67 25.66
C SER A 113 -7.41 0.56 27.19
N ARG A 114 -8.64 0.67 27.71
CA ARG A 114 -8.88 0.72 29.16
C ARG A 114 -10.19 0.03 29.56
N CYS A 115 -10.27 -0.42 30.79
CA CYS A 115 -11.52 -0.85 31.39
C CYS A 115 -12.27 0.35 31.99
N ASP A 116 -13.59 0.32 31.96
CA ASP A 116 -14.45 1.29 32.65
C ASP A 116 -14.33 1.22 34.19
N LEU A 117 -14.12 0.03 34.74
CA LEU A 117 -14.01 -0.20 36.19
C LEU A 117 -12.64 0.20 36.77
N SER A 118 -11.53 -0.11 36.09
CA SER A 118 -10.19 0.14 36.61
C SER A 118 -9.13 0.16 35.49
N LEU A 119 -8.23 1.15 35.54
CA LEU A 119 -7.10 1.29 34.62
C LEU A 119 -6.08 0.14 34.69
N ARG A 120 -6.06 -0.63 35.79
CA ARG A 120 -5.11 -1.73 35.99
C ARG A 120 -5.63 -3.08 35.49
N TYR A 121 -6.91 -3.17 35.15
CA TYR A 121 -7.50 -4.44 34.74
C TYR A 121 -7.12 -4.76 33.30
N SER A 122 -6.60 -5.98 33.10
CA SER A 122 -6.44 -6.51 31.75
C SER A 122 -7.79 -6.72 31.10
N ARG A 123 -7.82 -6.86 29.76
CA ARG A 123 -9.05 -7.10 29.00
C ARG A 123 -9.87 -8.27 29.53
N LYS A 124 -9.19 -9.34 29.97
CA LYS A 124 -9.83 -10.52 30.53
C LYS A 124 -10.43 -10.25 31.91
N GLN A 125 -9.65 -9.64 32.81
CA GLN A 125 -10.12 -9.25 34.15
C GLN A 125 -11.29 -8.27 34.10
N CYS A 126 -11.24 -7.28 33.20
CA CYS A 126 -12.35 -6.34 33.01
C CYS A 126 -13.65 -7.07 32.66
N ARG A 127 -13.58 -8.06 31.76
CA ARG A 127 -14.73 -8.88 31.37
C ARG A 127 -15.20 -9.78 32.52
N ASP A 128 -14.29 -10.39 33.26
CA ASP A 128 -14.61 -11.30 34.37
C ASP A 128 -15.30 -10.54 35.52
N GLU A 129 -14.92 -9.29 35.76
CA GLU A 129 -15.51 -8.38 36.76
C GLU A 129 -16.79 -7.68 36.26
N GLY A 130 -17.28 -8.03 35.06
CA GLY A 130 -18.50 -7.45 34.48
C GLY A 130 -18.35 -6.04 33.88
N GLY A 131 -17.12 -5.53 33.77
CA GLY A 131 -16.78 -4.24 33.16
C GLY A 131 -16.82 -4.24 31.64
N ARG A 132 -17.01 -3.06 31.06
CA ARG A 132 -16.97 -2.82 29.61
C ARG A 132 -15.58 -2.36 29.19
N TRP A 133 -15.00 -3.09 28.23
CA TRP A 133 -13.71 -2.72 27.65
C TRP A 133 -13.88 -1.56 26.65
N ILE A 134 -13.24 -0.43 26.95
CA ILE A 134 -13.23 0.75 26.10
C ILE A 134 -12.05 0.57 25.11
N PRO A 135 -12.33 0.45 23.80
CA PRO A 135 -11.28 0.32 22.81
C PRO A 135 -10.39 1.57 22.81
N GLY A 136 -9.08 1.36 22.65
CA GLY A 136 -8.10 2.43 22.55
C GLY A 136 -8.10 3.09 21.18
N PHE A 137 -7.07 3.89 20.93
CA PHE A 137 -6.84 4.52 19.63
C PHE A 137 -6.42 3.46 18.60
N ASP A 138 -7.30 3.19 17.63
CA ASP A 138 -7.07 2.23 16.55
C ASP A 138 -6.52 2.93 15.30
N ILE A 139 -5.23 2.71 15.02
CA ILE A 139 -4.60 3.14 13.77
C ILE A 139 -4.95 2.12 12.69
N SER A 140 -5.65 2.57 11.63
CA SER A 140 -6.04 1.69 10.52
C SER A 140 -4.83 1.08 9.79
N GLY A 141 -4.47 -0.14 10.18
CA GLY A 141 -3.41 -0.92 9.54
C GLY A 141 -3.71 -1.24 8.07
N HIS A 142 -5.00 -1.29 7.69
CA HIS A 142 -5.42 -1.47 6.31
C HIS A 142 -5.11 -0.24 5.45
N CYS A 143 -5.46 0.97 5.90
CA CYS A 143 -5.13 2.19 5.18
C CYS A 143 -3.61 2.37 5.08
N PHE A 144 -2.88 2.08 6.17
CA PHE A 144 -1.43 2.09 6.16
C PHE A 144 -0.85 1.13 5.12
N LEU A 145 -1.28 -0.14 5.11
CA LEU A 145 -0.78 -1.14 4.15
C LEU A 145 -1.02 -0.70 2.69
N MET A 146 -2.20 -0.15 2.38
CA MET A 146 -2.48 0.33 1.01
C MET A 146 -1.56 1.48 0.60
N ILE A 147 -1.38 2.49 1.46
CA ILE A 147 -0.49 3.63 1.20
C ILE A 147 0.95 3.15 1.08
N TYR A 148 1.39 2.28 2.00
CA TYR A 148 2.71 1.70 2.01
C TYR A 148 3.02 0.93 0.71
N SER A 149 2.10 0.08 0.26
CA SER A 149 2.20 -0.65 -1.01
C SER A 149 2.31 0.29 -2.22
N MET A 150 1.55 1.39 -2.26
CA MET A 150 1.64 2.39 -3.34
C MET A 150 2.99 3.10 -3.35
N LEU A 151 3.53 3.43 -2.18
CA LEU A 151 4.84 4.06 -2.05
C LEU A 151 5.98 3.13 -2.46
N VAL A 152 5.95 1.86 -2.04
CA VAL A 152 6.92 0.84 -2.45
C VAL A 152 6.92 0.67 -3.97
N MET A 153 5.73 0.56 -4.59
CA MET A 153 5.64 0.49 -6.05
C MET A 153 6.21 1.73 -6.75
N ALA A 154 6.01 2.93 -6.18
CA ALA A 154 6.55 4.17 -6.75
C ALA A 154 8.08 4.24 -6.64
N GLU A 155 8.65 3.84 -5.50
CA GLU A 155 10.10 3.77 -5.27
C GLU A 155 10.78 2.79 -6.23
N GLU A 156 10.24 1.57 -6.36
CA GLU A 156 10.82 0.54 -7.24
C GLU A 156 10.75 0.93 -8.72
N ALA A 157 9.66 1.60 -9.12
CA ALA A 157 9.56 2.13 -10.47
C ALA A 157 10.51 3.30 -10.73
N ASN A 158 10.76 4.16 -9.74
CA ASN A 158 11.72 5.25 -9.84
C ASN A 158 13.15 4.72 -10.01
N ALA A 159 13.53 3.69 -9.25
CA ALA A 159 14.82 3.02 -9.40
C ALA A 159 15.05 2.50 -10.84
N PHE A 160 13.99 2.02 -11.50
CA PHE A 160 14.08 1.58 -12.90
C PHE A 160 14.27 2.72 -13.90
N ARG A 161 13.89 3.97 -13.57
CA ARG A 161 14.00 5.11 -14.51
C ARG A 161 15.44 5.44 -14.86
N GLU A 162 16.34 5.30 -13.89
CA GLU A 162 17.77 5.57 -14.06
C GLU A 162 18.39 4.64 -15.12
N TRP A 163 17.86 3.41 -15.29
CA TRP A 163 18.36 2.47 -16.30
C TRP A 163 18.17 2.93 -17.74
N ASN A 164 17.00 3.48 -18.10
CA ASN A 164 16.76 3.98 -19.47
C ASN A 164 17.75 5.09 -19.86
N GLN A 165 18.32 5.82 -18.89
CA GLN A 165 19.29 6.88 -19.15
C GLN A 165 20.71 6.32 -19.36
N VAL A 166 21.08 5.23 -18.68
CA VAL A 166 22.40 4.59 -18.83
C VAL A 166 22.51 3.82 -20.15
N VAL A 167 21.42 3.16 -20.58
CA VAL A 167 21.39 2.37 -21.82
C VAL A 167 21.64 3.22 -23.08
N HIS A 168 21.21 4.48 -23.09
CA HIS A 168 21.43 5.37 -24.24
C HIS A 168 22.90 5.80 -24.44
N ARG A 169 23.82 5.45 -23.51
CA ARG A 169 25.25 5.73 -23.66
C ARG A 169 26.06 4.58 -24.28
N ASP A 170 25.56 3.34 -24.25
CA ASP A 170 26.30 2.13 -24.70
C ASP A 170 25.82 1.62 -26.09
N ASP A 171 25.44 2.53 -27.00
CA ASP A 171 24.76 2.24 -28.27
C ASP A 171 25.65 1.61 -29.38
N ASP A 172 26.81 1.05 -29.03
CA ASP A 172 27.75 0.44 -29.99
C ASP A 172 27.56 -1.09 -30.16
N SER A 173 26.39 -1.64 -29.81
CA SER A 173 26.17 -3.10 -29.79
C SER A 173 25.21 -3.60 -30.88
N GLY A 174 25.66 -4.63 -31.62
CA GLY A 174 25.04 -5.14 -32.85
C GLY A 174 23.59 -5.67 -32.76
N LEU A 175 23.01 -5.99 -33.93
CA LEU A 175 21.59 -6.30 -34.17
C LEU A 175 20.94 -7.28 -33.16
N LEU A 176 21.63 -8.36 -32.78
CA LEU A 176 21.12 -9.37 -31.85
C LEU A 176 20.95 -8.84 -30.41
N MET A 177 21.84 -7.93 -29.98
CA MET A 177 21.76 -7.29 -28.66
C MET A 177 20.58 -6.32 -28.62
N ARG A 178 20.34 -5.60 -29.72
CA ARG A 178 19.19 -4.70 -29.88
C ARG A 178 17.84 -5.42 -29.81
N GLU A 179 17.68 -6.57 -30.46
CA GLU A 179 16.43 -7.37 -30.37
C GLU A 179 16.15 -7.89 -28.95
N LYS A 180 17.17 -8.41 -28.26
CA LYS A 180 17.04 -8.85 -26.85
C LYS A 180 16.69 -7.67 -25.94
N GLN A 181 17.26 -6.50 -26.22
CA GLN A 181 17.01 -5.28 -25.46
C GLN A 181 15.57 -4.77 -25.66
N GLU A 182 15.07 -4.77 -26.89
CA GLU A 182 13.67 -4.41 -27.19
C GLU A 182 12.66 -5.33 -26.51
N ARG A 183 12.95 -6.63 -26.44
CA ARG A 183 12.09 -7.58 -25.72
C ARG A 183 12.06 -7.30 -24.21
N ARG A 184 13.22 -6.95 -23.62
CA ARG A 184 13.33 -6.58 -22.20
C ARG A 184 12.62 -5.28 -21.88
N THR A 185 12.74 -4.26 -22.73
CA THR A 185 12.04 -2.98 -22.53
C THR A 185 10.52 -3.13 -22.64
N LYS A 186 10.03 -3.93 -23.60
CA LYS A 186 8.60 -4.28 -23.67
C LYS A 186 8.12 -5.01 -22.43
N LEU A 187 8.90 -5.99 -21.94
CA LEU A 187 8.58 -6.72 -20.71
C LEU A 187 8.47 -5.77 -19.50
N ALA A 188 9.44 -4.87 -19.32
CA ALA A 188 9.41 -3.88 -18.25
C ALA A 188 8.20 -2.93 -18.36
N GLN A 189 7.80 -2.55 -19.58
CA GLN A 189 6.60 -1.75 -19.79
C GLN A 189 5.32 -2.47 -19.36
N TYR A 190 5.19 -3.78 -19.62
CA TYR A 190 4.05 -4.56 -19.12
C TYR A 190 3.98 -4.56 -17.59
N PHE A 191 5.12 -4.74 -16.91
CA PHE A 191 5.17 -4.65 -15.45
C PHE A 191 4.82 -3.25 -14.92
N ILE A 192 5.28 -2.18 -15.58
CA ILE A 192 4.91 -0.80 -15.21
C ILE A 192 3.40 -0.58 -15.35
N ILE A 193 2.79 -1.10 -16.41
CA ILE A 193 1.34 -1.03 -16.60
C ILE A 193 0.62 -1.84 -15.50
N ALA A 194 1.11 -3.03 -15.18
CA ALA A 194 0.55 -3.86 -14.09
C ALA A 194 0.63 -3.15 -12.73
N MET A 195 1.77 -2.53 -12.40
CA MET A 195 1.94 -1.72 -11.19
C MET A 195 0.98 -0.52 -11.17
N LEU A 196 0.74 0.13 -12.30
CA LEU A 196 -0.23 1.22 -12.38
C LEU A 196 -1.66 0.73 -12.12
N VAL A 197 -2.06 -0.39 -12.73
CA VAL A 197 -3.38 -0.99 -12.50
C VAL A 197 -3.54 -1.35 -11.02
N LEU A 198 -2.52 -1.95 -10.41
CA LEU A 198 -2.54 -2.28 -8.99
C LEU A 198 -2.61 -1.04 -8.10
N ASN A 199 -1.91 0.05 -8.45
CA ASN A 199 -2.05 1.33 -7.76
C ASN A 199 -3.49 1.88 -7.82
N ILE A 200 -4.15 1.81 -8.98
CA ILE A 200 -5.54 2.26 -9.13
C ILE A 200 -6.46 1.43 -8.24
N VAL A 201 -6.23 0.11 -8.18
CA VAL A 201 -6.95 -0.80 -7.27
C VAL A 201 -6.76 -0.38 -5.81
N TRP A 202 -5.54 -0.04 -5.39
CA TRP A 202 -5.26 0.42 -4.03
C TRP A 202 -5.88 1.78 -3.72
N ILE A 203 -5.90 2.72 -4.66
CA ILE A 203 -6.59 4.00 -4.49
C ILE A 203 -8.10 3.76 -4.27
N LYS A 204 -8.72 2.92 -5.09
CA LYS A 204 -10.14 2.55 -4.91
C LYS A 204 -10.38 1.93 -3.53
N GLN A 205 -9.52 1.01 -3.12
CA GLN A 205 -9.65 0.31 -1.85
C GLN A 205 -9.43 1.24 -0.64
N LEU A 206 -8.48 2.17 -0.75
CA LEU A 206 -8.23 3.20 0.26
C LEU A 206 -9.46 4.09 0.43
N THR A 207 -10.06 4.57 -0.67
CA THR A 207 -11.30 5.37 -0.63
C THR A 207 -12.43 4.63 0.08
N ILE A 208 -12.65 3.36 -0.26
CA ILE A 208 -13.69 2.53 0.39
C ILE A 208 -13.40 2.35 1.87
N SER A 209 -12.15 2.07 2.24
CA SER A 209 -11.75 1.83 3.63
C SER A 209 -11.92 3.10 4.48
N THR A 210 -11.46 4.25 3.99
CA THR A 210 -11.59 5.52 4.70
C THR A 210 -13.05 5.92 4.87
N LEU A 211 -13.86 5.86 3.81
CA LEU A 211 -15.28 6.22 3.90
C LEU A 211 -16.07 5.26 4.79
N TYR A 212 -15.80 3.95 4.75
CA TYR A 212 -16.60 2.99 5.51
C TYR A 212 -16.26 2.99 7.02
N TYR A 213 -14.96 2.99 7.35
CA TYR A 213 -14.54 2.84 8.75
C TYR A 213 -14.66 4.16 9.54
N HIS A 214 -14.43 5.33 8.93
CA HIS A 214 -14.59 6.60 9.65
C HIS A 214 -16.06 6.97 9.90
N ILE A 215 -16.98 6.72 8.94
CA ILE A 215 -18.43 6.87 9.18
C ILE A 215 -18.90 6.00 10.35
N MET A 216 -18.35 4.79 10.50
CA MET A 216 -18.71 3.90 11.60
C MET A 216 -18.19 4.40 12.95
N VAL A 217 -16.92 4.83 13.04
CA VAL A 217 -16.35 5.34 14.30
C VAL A 217 -17.10 6.58 14.80
N ASP A 218 -17.42 7.52 13.91
CA ASP A 218 -18.18 8.72 14.26
C ASP A 218 -19.59 8.37 14.76
N LYS A 219 -20.25 7.37 14.14
CA LYS A 219 -21.54 6.88 14.60
C LYS A 219 -21.45 6.19 15.96
N TYR A 220 -20.43 5.37 16.21
CA TYR A 220 -20.28 4.70 17.52
C TYR A 220 -19.92 5.67 18.64
N LEU A 221 -19.13 6.71 18.39
CA LEU A 221 -18.80 7.72 19.40
C LEU A 221 -19.99 8.65 19.70
N CYS A 222 -20.79 9.03 18.70
CA CYS A 222 -21.94 9.92 18.88
C CYS A 222 -23.20 9.21 19.42
N THR A 223 -23.32 7.89 19.30
CA THR A 223 -24.51 7.13 19.80
C THR A 223 -24.35 6.67 21.25
N VAL A 224 -23.18 6.87 21.86
CA VAL A 224 -22.89 6.49 23.27
C VAL A 224 -22.95 7.71 24.20
N GLN A 225 -23.66 8.76 23.80
CA GLN A 225 -23.89 9.95 24.61
C GLN A 225 -25.36 10.07 25.02
#